data_AF-A0A945M3A5-F1
#
_entry.id   AF-A0A945M3A5-F1
#
_cell.length_a   1.000
_cell.length_b   1.000
_cell.length_c   1.000
_cell.angle_alpha   90.00
_cell.angle_beta   90.00
_cell.angle_gamma   90.00
#
_symmetry.space_group_name_H-M   'P 1'
#
loop_
_entity.id
_entity.type
_entity.pdbx_description
1 polymer ?
#
loop_
_entity_poly.entity_id
_entity_poly.type
_entity_poly.pdbx_seq_one_letter_code
_entity_poly.pdbx_strand_id
1 'polypeptide(L)'
;MLFADTLTFNNGLKINGKLISISEEHELDPNTGVTSEVTFKVDEYQLKMISEELIVGKVDESTLMFDKKSIYKITDDKGNLLFTHNKKLMDSKDFDFIELATKVQERQKTLSPSEKLLQSLVLSIGGCLIVFMFLSLYLQQRF
;
A
#
# COMPACT_ATOMS: atom_id res chain seq x y z
N MET A 1 -22.42 7.23 4.71
CA MET A 1 -21.98 6.23 3.70
C MET A 1 -22.24 4.84 4.26
N LEU A 2 -22.53 3.83 3.42
CA LEU A 2 -22.88 2.47 3.88
C LEU A 2 -21.67 1.51 3.97
N PHE A 3 -20.50 1.93 3.50
CA PHE A 3 -19.30 1.09 3.41
C PHE A 3 -18.07 1.95 3.73
N ALA A 4 -17.66 1.95 4.99
CA ALA A 4 -16.52 2.71 5.49
C ALA A 4 -15.61 1.79 6.30
N ASP A 5 -14.30 2.01 6.20
CA ASP A 5 -13.33 1.40 7.08
C ASP A 5 -13.53 1.95 8.50
N THR A 6 -13.21 1.16 9.52
CA THR A 6 -13.28 1.58 10.94
C THR A 6 -11.88 1.60 11.54
N LEU A 7 -11.45 2.76 12.03
CA LEU A 7 -10.25 2.92 12.84
C LEU A 7 -10.65 2.91 14.32
N THR A 8 -10.06 1.99 15.09
CA THR A 8 -10.25 1.87 16.53
C THR A 8 -8.96 2.27 17.24
N PHE A 9 -9.04 3.27 18.12
CA PHE A 9 -7.92 3.70 18.97
C PHE A 9 -7.75 2.78 20.19
N ASN A 10 -6.59 2.80 20.82
CA ASN A 10 -6.30 2.04 22.04
C ASN A 10 -7.21 2.40 23.22
N ASN A 11 -7.72 3.64 23.26
CA ASN A 11 -8.68 4.09 24.25
C ASN A 11 -10.13 3.63 23.95
N GLY A 12 -10.36 2.90 22.86
CA GLY A 12 -11.65 2.37 22.46
C GLY A 12 -12.51 3.30 21.60
N LEU A 13 -12.09 4.56 21.38
CA LEU A 13 -12.75 5.45 20.42
C LEU A 13 -12.71 4.81 19.02
N LYS A 14 -13.82 4.93 18.29
CA LYS A 14 -13.96 4.42 16.94
C LYS A 14 -14.38 5.53 16.01
N ILE A 15 -13.74 5.59 14.87
CA ILE A 15 -14.10 6.50 13.78
C ILE A 15 -14.24 5.72 12.48
N ASN A 16 -15.17 6.17 11.65
CA ASN A 16 -15.45 5.63 10.34
C ASN A 16 -14.87 6.54 9.27
N GLY A 17 -14.47 5.93 8.15
CA GLY A 17 -13.97 6.66 7.00
C GLY A 17 -13.22 5.76 6.03
N LYS A 18 -12.07 6.22 5.53
CA LYS A 18 -11.24 5.46 4.59
C LYS A 18 -9.78 5.50 5.01
N LEU A 19 -9.16 4.32 5.13
CA LEU A 19 -7.71 4.21 5.25
C LEU A 19 -7.05 4.67 3.94
N ILE A 20 -6.14 5.64 4.04
CA ILE A 20 -5.38 6.15 2.89
C ILE A 20 -3.99 5.51 2.87
N SER A 21 -3.28 5.54 4.00
CA SER A 21 -1.95 4.95 4.12
C SER A 21 -1.57 4.65 5.56
N ILE A 22 -0.59 3.75 5.71
CA ILE A 22 0.10 3.46 6.96
C ILE A 22 1.58 3.61 6.64
N SER A 23 2.30 4.49 7.34
CA SER A 23 3.75 4.59 7.17
C SER A 23 4.47 3.45 7.92
N GLU A 24 5.61 3.07 7.36
CA GLU A 24 6.60 2.26 8.07
C GLU A 24 7.23 3.08 9.19
N GLU A 25 7.92 2.42 10.14
CA GLU A 25 8.62 3.15 11.18
C GLU A 25 9.83 3.88 10.61
N HIS A 26 9.96 5.16 10.96
CA HIS A 26 11.02 6.06 10.51
C HIS A 26 11.55 6.90 11.67
N GLU A 27 12.57 7.72 11.40
CA GLU A 27 13.04 8.73 12.36
C GLU A 27 11.92 9.71 12.74
N LEU A 28 12.04 10.37 13.88
CA LEU A 28 11.03 11.33 14.35
C LEU A 28 10.74 12.41 13.28
N ASP A 29 9.51 12.43 12.76
CA ASP A 29 9.12 13.45 11.78
C ASP A 29 8.94 14.81 12.52
N PRO A 30 9.59 15.89 12.07
CA PRO A 30 9.55 17.18 12.75
C PRO A 30 8.19 17.90 12.66
N ASN A 31 7.33 17.52 11.71
CA ASN A 31 6.00 18.11 11.51
C ASN A 31 4.93 17.38 12.33
N THR A 32 5.03 16.06 12.45
CA THR A 32 4.04 15.25 13.19
C THR A 32 4.49 14.91 14.60
N GLY A 33 5.80 14.95 14.87
CA GLY A 33 6.39 14.59 16.16
C GLY A 33 6.31 13.09 16.48
N VAL A 34 6.13 12.22 15.49
CA VAL A 34 6.05 10.77 15.68
C VAL A 34 6.94 10.00 14.70
N THR A 35 7.09 8.70 14.93
CA THR A 35 7.96 7.80 14.13
C THR A 35 7.17 6.94 13.14
N SER A 36 5.85 7.10 13.12
CA SER A 36 4.96 6.41 12.18
C SER A 36 3.52 6.92 12.33
N GLU A 37 2.79 6.97 11.24
CA GLU A 37 1.47 7.55 11.12
C GLU A 37 0.52 6.65 10.36
N VAL A 38 -0.76 6.86 10.64
CA VAL A 38 -1.86 6.41 9.81
C VAL A 38 -2.54 7.65 9.25
N THR A 39 -2.61 7.73 7.92
CA THR A 39 -3.39 8.76 7.23
C THR A 39 -4.77 8.20 6.93
N PHE A 40 -5.80 8.86 7.43
CA PHE A 40 -7.17 8.37 7.38
C PHE A 40 -8.13 9.51 7.03
N LYS A 41 -8.97 9.30 6.03
CA LYS A 41 -10.01 10.25 5.65
C LYS A 41 -11.25 9.95 6.48
N VAL A 42 -11.61 10.85 7.39
CA VAL A 42 -12.69 10.68 8.36
C VAL A 42 -14.03 11.09 7.75
N ASP A 43 -15.09 10.37 8.10
CA ASP A 43 -16.46 10.80 7.81
C ASP A 43 -16.77 12.17 8.46
N GLU A 44 -17.29 13.11 7.66
CA GLU A 44 -17.49 14.52 8.07
C GLU A 44 -18.25 14.69 9.40
N TYR A 45 -19.25 13.84 9.64
CA TYR A 45 -20.07 13.88 10.85
C TYR A 45 -19.29 13.52 12.14
N GLN A 46 -18.17 12.81 12.01
CA GLN A 46 -17.35 12.37 13.13
C GLN A 46 -16.11 13.22 13.36
N LEU A 47 -15.77 14.14 12.45
CA LEU A 47 -14.60 15.04 12.60
C LEU A 47 -14.61 15.79 13.93
N LYS A 48 -15.79 16.25 14.37
CA LYS A 48 -15.96 16.99 15.63
C LYS A 48 -15.88 16.12 16.89
N MET A 49 -15.91 14.80 16.74
CA MET A 49 -15.83 13.85 17.85
C MET A 49 -14.38 13.43 18.16
N ILE A 50 -13.44 13.79 17.30
CA ILE A 50 -12.03 13.45 17.45
C ILE A 50 -11.36 14.52 18.30
N SER A 51 -10.73 14.11 19.39
CA SER A 51 -9.91 14.99 20.23
C SER A 51 -8.68 15.45 19.43
N GLU A 52 -8.37 16.75 19.49
CA GLU A 52 -7.20 17.31 18.79
C GLU A 52 -5.88 16.66 19.23
N GLU A 53 -5.82 16.16 20.47
CA GLU A 53 -4.64 15.48 21.03
C GLU A 53 -4.30 14.16 20.33
N LEU A 54 -5.27 13.54 19.65
CA LEU A 54 -5.05 12.31 18.88
C LEU A 54 -4.50 12.61 17.49
N ILE A 55 -4.69 13.83 16.99
CA ILE A 55 -4.33 14.24 15.64
C ILE A 55 -2.88 14.75 15.67
N VAL A 56 -1.98 14.02 15.01
CA VAL A 56 -0.56 14.41 14.90
C VAL A 56 -0.27 15.27 13.67
N GLY A 57 -1.19 15.28 12.70
CA GLY A 57 -1.05 16.06 11.48
C GLY A 57 -2.35 16.10 10.67
N LYS A 58 -2.42 16.99 9.69
CA LYS A 58 -3.56 17.12 8.78
C LYS A 58 -3.06 17.27 7.35
N VAL A 59 -3.60 16.47 6.44
CA VAL A 59 -3.39 16.64 4.99
C VAL A 59 -4.41 17.65 4.46
N ASP A 60 -5.65 17.54 4.92
CA ASP A 60 -6.74 18.49 4.67
C ASP A 60 -7.74 18.49 5.85
N GLU A 61 -8.90 19.14 5.72
CA GLU A 61 -9.92 19.25 6.77
C GLU A 61 -10.49 17.88 7.21
N SER A 62 -10.57 16.93 6.28
CA SER A 62 -11.17 15.60 6.48
C SER A 62 -10.14 14.48 6.55
N THR A 63 -8.94 14.70 6.03
CA THR A 63 -7.84 13.73 5.98
C THR A 63 -6.84 14.03 7.09
N LEU A 64 -6.91 13.21 8.14
CA LEU A 64 -6.15 13.39 9.37
C LEU A 64 -5.04 12.34 9.49
N MET A 65 -3.98 12.70 10.19
CA MET A 65 -2.86 11.82 10.53
C MET A 65 -2.90 11.52 12.02
N PHE A 66 -2.71 10.26 12.36
CA PHE A 66 -2.71 9.75 13.74
C PHE A 66 -1.41 9.01 14.01
N ASP A 67 -0.86 9.09 15.23
CA ASP A 67 0.25 8.21 15.62
C ASP A 67 -0.21 6.75 15.50
N LYS A 68 0.50 5.96 14.70
CA LYS A 68 0.22 4.53 14.55
C LYS A 68 0.25 3.77 15.88
N LYS A 69 1.03 4.22 16.88
CA LYS A 69 1.08 3.63 18.22
C LYS A 69 -0.21 3.84 19.02
N SER A 70 -0.99 4.88 18.69
CA SER A 70 -2.28 5.16 19.34
C SER A 70 -3.43 4.27 18.82
N ILE A 71 -3.21 3.55 17.71
CA ILE A 71 -4.23 2.78 17.01
C ILE A 71 -4.20 1.33 17.48
N TYR A 72 -5.37 0.82 17.87
CA TYR A 72 -5.54 -0.57 18.24
C TYR A 72 -5.65 -1.46 17.00
N LYS A 73 -6.57 -1.10 16.09
CA LYS A 73 -6.80 -1.81 14.83
C LYS A 73 -7.53 -0.97 13.80
N ILE A 74 -7.44 -1.39 12.54
CA ILE A 74 -8.23 -0.87 11.43
C ILE A 74 -8.89 -2.05 10.72
N THR A 75 -10.19 -1.93 10.43
CA THR A 75 -10.94 -2.93 9.66
C THR A 75 -11.59 -2.29 8.45
N ASP A 76 -11.72 -3.04 7.36
CA ASP A 76 -12.50 -2.59 6.20
C ASP A 76 -14.02 -2.65 6.48
N ASP A 77 -14.80 -2.22 5.50
CA ASP A 77 -16.27 -2.23 5.51
C ASP A 77 -16.90 -3.64 5.66
N LYS A 78 -16.11 -4.69 5.41
CA LYS A 78 -16.51 -6.10 5.57
C LYS A 78 -16.06 -6.69 6.90
N GLY A 79 -15.34 -5.92 7.72
CA GLY A 79 -14.79 -6.37 8.99
C GLY A 79 -13.52 -7.22 8.86
N ASN A 80 -12.84 -7.17 7.71
CA ASN A 80 -11.50 -7.74 7.53
C ASN A 80 -10.47 -6.84 8.21
N LEU A 81 -9.45 -7.45 8.80
CA LEU A 81 -8.41 -6.72 9.52
C LEU A 81 -7.37 -6.17 8.54
N LEU A 82 -7.24 -4.85 8.49
CA LEU A 82 -6.23 -4.16 7.68
C LEU A 82 -4.96 -3.86 8.49
N PHE A 83 -5.12 -3.63 9.80
CA PHE A 83 -4.02 -3.29 10.70
C PHE A 83 -4.34 -3.67 12.14
N THR A 84 -3.33 -4.10 12.89
CA THR A 84 -3.36 -4.27 14.35
C THR A 84 -1.93 -4.37 14.88
N HIS A 85 -1.69 -3.96 16.12
CA HIS A 85 -0.47 -4.34 16.85
C HIS A 85 -0.63 -5.68 17.58
N ASN A 86 -1.86 -6.17 17.73
CA ASN A 86 -2.16 -7.41 18.44
C ASN A 86 -2.02 -8.63 17.50
N LYS A 87 -0.90 -9.35 17.63
CA LYS A 87 -0.59 -10.56 16.83
C LYS A 87 -1.69 -11.63 16.89
N LYS A 88 -2.34 -11.82 18.05
CA LYS A 88 -3.41 -12.81 18.21
C LYS A 88 -4.63 -12.51 17.34
N LEU A 89 -4.87 -11.23 17.01
CA LEU A 89 -5.95 -10.84 16.11
C LEU A 89 -5.62 -11.11 14.64
N MET A 90 -4.35 -11.02 14.24
CA MET A 90 -3.90 -11.41 12.89
C MET A 90 -4.13 -12.91 12.65
N ASP A 91 -3.84 -13.75 13.64
CA ASP A 91 -3.95 -15.21 13.49
C ASP A 91 -5.41 -15.72 13.46
N SER A 92 -6.39 -14.87 13.77
CA SER A 92 -7.79 -15.29 14.00
C SER A 92 -8.68 -15.34 12.75
N LYS A 93 -8.20 -14.88 11.59
CA LYS A 93 -8.93 -14.95 10.32
C LYS A 93 -7.93 -15.08 9.16
N ASP A 94 -7.86 -16.28 8.58
CA ASP A 94 -7.44 -16.53 7.19
C ASP A 94 -6.31 -15.64 6.65
N PHE A 95 -5.13 -15.71 7.29
CA PHE A 95 -3.89 -15.09 6.78
C PHE A 95 -3.30 -15.82 5.55
N ASP A 96 -3.96 -16.88 5.06
CA ASP A 96 -3.48 -17.71 3.95
C ASP A 96 -3.36 -16.95 2.62
N PHE A 97 -4.17 -15.90 2.40
CA PHE A 97 -4.13 -15.15 1.13
C PHE A 97 -3.11 -14.00 1.12
N ILE A 98 -2.82 -13.38 2.27
CA ILE A 98 -1.88 -12.25 2.34
C ILE A 98 -0.44 -12.74 2.35
N GLU A 99 -0.12 -13.83 3.05
CA GLU A 99 1.23 -14.43 3.02
C GLU A 99 1.60 -14.94 1.62
N LEU A 100 0.62 -15.44 0.85
CA LEU A 100 0.83 -15.86 -0.53
C LEU A 100 1.12 -14.65 -1.44
N ALA A 101 0.39 -13.54 -1.27
CA ALA A 101 0.57 -12.34 -2.09
C ALA A 101 1.92 -11.64 -1.83
N THR A 102 2.36 -11.54 -0.57
CA THR A 102 3.66 -10.94 -0.22
C THR A 102 4.84 -11.83 -0.65
N LYS A 103 4.75 -13.16 -0.49
CA LYS A 103 5.79 -14.08 -1.02
C LYS A 103 5.91 -14.05 -2.54
N VAL A 104 4.82 -13.85 -3.27
CA VAL A 104 4.85 -13.71 -4.74
C VAL A 104 5.52 -12.40 -5.16
N GLN A 105 5.31 -11.31 -4.42
CA GLN A 105 5.91 -10.01 -4.72
C GLN A 105 7.41 -9.94 -4.34
N GLU A 106 7.81 -10.58 -3.24
CA GLU A 106 9.22 -10.67 -2.84
C GLU A 106 10.05 -11.56 -3.79
N ARG A 107 9.48 -12.67 -4.29
CA ARG A 107 10.14 -13.51 -5.31
C ARG A 107 10.34 -12.80 -6.65
N GLN A 108 9.61 -11.73 -6.94
CA GLN A 108 9.83 -10.93 -8.14
C GLN A 108 10.88 -9.82 -7.97
N LYS A 109 11.27 -9.47 -6.74
CA LYS A 109 12.27 -8.42 -6.47
C LYS A 109 13.71 -8.93 -6.33
N THR A 110 13.95 -10.24 -6.36
CA THR A 110 15.29 -10.84 -6.29
C THR A 110 15.70 -11.51 -7.61
N LEU A 111 15.69 -10.75 -8.71
CA LEU A 111 16.41 -11.19 -9.91
C LEU A 111 17.91 -10.85 -9.78
N SER A 112 18.73 -11.89 -9.90
CA SER A 112 20.20 -11.82 -9.88
C SER A 112 20.72 -10.97 -11.05
N PRO A 113 21.88 -10.28 -10.93
CA PRO A 113 22.52 -9.54 -12.03
C PRO A 113 22.64 -10.35 -13.34
N SER A 114 22.72 -11.68 -13.25
CA SER A 114 22.78 -12.59 -14.40
C SER A 114 21.49 -12.64 -15.24
N GLU A 115 20.32 -12.36 -14.67
CA GLU A 115 19.04 -12.44 -15.38
C GLU A 115 18.69 -11.14 -16.13
N LYS A 116 19.22 -9.98 -15.68
CA LYS A 116 19.16 -8.73 -16.45
C LYS A 116 19.97 -8.80 -17.75
N LEU A 117 21.09 -9.52 -17.75
CA LEU A 117 21.90 -9.74 -18.96
C LEU A 117 21.20 -10.65 -19.97
N LEU A 118 20.50 -11.69 -19.50
CA LEU A 118 19.73 -12.57 -20.38
C LEU A 118 18.54 -11.84 -21.04
N GLN A 119 17.84 -10.95 -20.32
CA GLN A 119 16.77 -10.15 -20.92
C GLN A 119 17.30 -9.17 -22.00
N SER A 120 18.48 -8.58 -21.79
CA SER A 120 19.15 -7.73 -22.80
C SER A 120 19.56 -8.53 -24.05
N LEU A 121 20.07 -9.75 -23.88
CA LEU A 121 20.42 -10.65 -24.99
C LEU A 121 19.19 -11.15 -25.77
N VAL A 122 18.07 -11.44 -25.10
CA VAL A 122 16.82 -11.85 -25.76
C VAL A 122 16.21 -10.70 -26.59
N LEU A 123 16.30 -9.46 -26.12
CA LEU A 123 15.87 -8.28 -26.88
C LEU A 123 16.76 -8.01 -28.11
N SER A 124 18.04 -8.34 -28.05
CA SER A 124 18.98 -8.21 -29.17
C SER A 124 18.70 -9.21 -30.31
N ILE A 125 18.41 -10.47 -29.96
CA ILE A 125 18.15 -11.52 -30.96
C ILE A 125 16.74 -11.37 -31.56
N GLY A 126 15.74 -11.01 -30.76
CA GLY A 126 14.37 -10.77 -31.22
C GLY A 126 14.23 -9.51 -32.09
N GLY A 127 14.96 -8.44 -31.77
CA GLY A 127 14.95 -7.19 -32.54
C GLY A 127 15.53 -7.35 -33.95
N CYS A 128 16.59 -8.15 -34.11
CA CYS A 128 17.21 -8.40 -35.41
C CYS A 128 16.26 -9.10 -36.40
N LEU A 129 15.45 -10.06 -35.95
CA LEU A 129 14.53 -10.79 -36.83
C LEU A 129 13.42 -9.89 -37.41
N ILE A 130 12.94 -8.93 -36.61
CA ILE A 130 11.90 -7.98 -37.05
C ILE A 130 12.46 -7.03 -38.11
N VAL A 131 13.70 -6.53 -37.93
CA VAL A 131 14.35 -5.64 -38.91
C VAL A 131 14.60 -6.37 -40.24
N PHE A 132 15.05 -7.63 -40.22
CA PHE A 132 15.23 -8.41 -41.45
C PHE A 132 13.90 -8.69 -42.17
N MET A 133 12.81 -8.93 -41.44
CA MET A 133 11.49 -9.15 -42.03
C MET A 133 10.94 -7.87 -42.69
N PHE A 134 11.14 -6.71 -42.08
CA PHE A 134 10.75 -5.43 -42.71
C PHE A 134 11.62 -5.08 -43.91
N LEU A 135 12.92 -5.39 -43.89
CA LEU A 135 13.81 -5.13 -45.02
C LEU A 135 13.49 -6.02 -46.22
N SER A 136 13.17 -7.30 -46.00
CA SER A 136 12.77 -8.21 -47.07
C SER A 136 11.40 -7.81 -47.68
N LEU A 137 10.43 -7.40 -46.85
CA LEU A 137 9.15 -6.89 -47.34
C LEU A 137 9.31 -5.61 -48.16
N TYR A 138 10.18 -4.70 -47.72
CA TYR A 138 10.48 -3.45 -48.42
C TYR A 138 11.16 -3.69 -49.78
N LEU A 139 12.09 -4.64 -49.85
CA LEU A 139 12.72 -5.04 -51.11
C LEU A 139 11.73 -5.70 -52.09
N GLN A 140 10.75 -6.45 -51.59
CA GLN A 140 9.74 -7.11 -52.42
C GLN A 140 8.69 -6.14 -52.98
N GLN A 141 8.47 -4.98 -52.35
CA GLN A 141 7.60 -3.92 -52.89
C GLN A 141 8.28 -3.03 -53.95
N ARG A 142 9.59 -3.18 -54.17
CA ARG A 142 10.38 -2.37 -55.09
C ARG A 142 10.74 -3.06 -56.41
N PHE A 143 10.23 -4.27 -56.63
CA PHE A 143 10.31 -5.02 -57.88
C PHE A 143 8.93 -5.25 -58.48
#